data_AF-A0A1Y5H5F0-F1
#
_entry.id   AF-A0A1Y5H5F0-F1
#
_cell.length_a   1.000
_cell.length_b   1.000
_cell.length_c   1.000
_cell.angle_alpha   90.00
_cell.angle_beta   90.00
_cell.angle_gamma   90.00
#
_symmetry.space_group_name_H-M   'P 1'
#
loop_
_entity.id
_entity.type
_entity.pdbx_description
1 polymer ?
#
loop_
_entity_poly.entity_id
_entity_poly.type
_entity_poly.pdbx_seq_one_letter_code
_entity_poly.pdbx_strand_id
1 'polypeptide(L)'
;MLSVGVVFCAGFLCFVESASVAYAKVEPIATETGAKDIMRQVFDRDDGDSEVSIQKISSCRYVVKDRKRACVEKPRIKRFESVAKDYGIEGKDKKSVSILLDPPGERGIGFLQYDYDDQDKDADQWMYFSALGKVKRIVSGNDDEPKKGSFFGSEFSYEDLEQTHLEDYRYTLLKEERYRNRDCWVIEATPKPSRAKKSNYSKSISWVDKERFIALKSIKFDRQKQKEKRITAVKVDQVDGVWSVLLLNVDNLQSRRMSNMKLESIKYNVGVDDEFLSLRTLTDGAYREARLQHYRRFIEP
;
A
#
# COMPACT_ATOMS: atom_id res chain seq x y z
N MET A 1 -57.59 -16.06 -39.14
CA MET A 1 -57.22 -14.78 -38.50
C MET A 1 -55.74 -14.88 -38.13
N LEU A 2 -54.73 -14.83 -39.01
CA LEU A 2 -54.43 -13.93 -40.14
C LEU A 2 -54.34 -12.45 -39.72
N SER A 3 -53.13 -12.02 -39.35
CA SER A 3 -52.51 -10.88 -40.00
C SER A 3 -51.01 -11.14 -40.13
N VAL A 4 -50.58 -11.28 -41.38
CA VAL A 4 -49.22 -11.53 -41.84
C VAL A 4 -48.65 -10.16 -42.20
N GLY A 5 -47.60 -9.72 -41.52
CA GLY A 5 -46.83 -8.54 -41.88
C GLY A 5 -45.69 -8.92 -42.82
N VAL A 6 -45.91 -8.77 -44.12
CA VAL A 6 -44.88 -8.87 -45.17
C VAL A 6 -44.03 -7.61 -45.13
N VAL A 7 -42.71 -7.75 -44.92
CA VAL A 7 -41.76 -6.64 -45.09
C VAL A 7 -41.22 -6.67 -46.51
N PHE A 8 -41.62 -5.67 -47.29
CA PHE A 8 -41.00 -5.33 -48.57
C PHE A 8 -39.65 -4.67 -48.32
N CYS A 9 -38.60 -5.18 -48.95
CA CYS A 9 -37.28 -4.58 -49.00
C CYS A 9 -37.26 -3.60 -50.18
N ALA A 10 -37.18 -2.30 -49.90
CA ALA A 10 -36.81 -1.26 -50.87
C ALA A 10 -35.86 -0.30 -50.15
N GLY A 11 -34.69 -0.11 -50.74
CA GLY A 11 -33.46 0.24 -50.02
C GLY A 11 -33.45 1.57 -49.28
N PHE A 12 -32.60 1.62 -48.25
CA PHE A 12 -31.77 2.75 -47.84
C PHE A 12 -30.85 2.26 -46.69
N LEU A 13 -29.55 2.56 -46.80
CA LEU A 13 -28.49 2.44 -45.78
C LEU A 13 -28.75 1.58 -44.51
N CYS A 14 -28.03 0.45 -44.39
CA CYS A 14 -27.82 -0.21 -43.10
C CYS A 14 -26.96 0.69 -42.19
N PHE A 15 -27.58 1.43 -41.27
CA PHE A 15 -26.88 1.93 -40.09
C PHE A 15 -26.74 0.77 -39.09
N VAL A 16 -25.50 0.35 -38.83
CA VAL A 16 -25.18 -0.48 -37.67
C VAL A 16 -25.20 0.45 -36.46
N GLU A 17 -26.29 0.45 -35.71
CA GLU A 17 -26.37 1.14 -34.44
C GLU A 17 -25.49 0.39 -33.42
N SER A 18 -24.24 0.82 -33.32
CA SER A 18 -23.34 0.38 -32.26
C SER A 18 -23.85 0.94 -30.94
N ALA A 19 -24.52 0.10 -30.15
CA ALA A 19 -24.85 0.40 -28.77
C ALA A 19 -23.54 0.59 -27.98
N SER A 20 -23.04 1.82 -27.96
CA SER A 20 -21.96 2.23 -27.10
C SER A 20 -22.48 2.19 -25.67
N VAL A 21 -21.99 1.22 -24.89
CA VAL A 21 -22.19 1.20 -23.44
C VAL A 21 -21.50 2.44 -22.87
N ALA A 22 -22.30 3.48 -22.63
CA ALA A 22 -21.85 4.70 -21.99
C ALA A 22 -21.47 4.37 -20.54
N TYR A 23 -20.17 4.38 -20.25
CA TYR A 23 -19.70 4.49 -18.87
C TYR A 23 -20.17 5.83 -18.33
N ALA A 24 -21.13 5.80 -17.40
CA ALA A 24 -21.58 7.01 -16.71
C ALA A 24 -20.38 7.69 -16.05
N LYS A 25 -20.06 8.90 -16.52
CA LYS A 25 -19.14 9.81 -15.83
C LYS A 25 -19.82 10.17 -14.51
N VAL A 26 -19.23 9.75 -13.40
CA VAL A 26 -19.61 10.25 -12.08
C VAL A 26 -19.06 11.67 -11.97
N GLU A 27 -19.95 12.66 -11.93
CA GLU A 27 -19.55 14.05 -11.70
C GLU A 27 -19.10 14.22 -10.25
N PRO A 28 -17.99 14.95 -10.00
CA PRO A 28 -17.43 15.11 -8.66
C PRO A 28 -18.37 15.93 -7.76
N ILE A 29 -18.58 15.44 -6.53
CA ILE A 29 -19.53 16.02 -5.55
C ILE A 29 -18.93 17.24 -4.82
N ALA A 30 -17.60 17.43 -4.86
CA ALA A 30 -16.93 18.56 -4.21
C ALA A 30 -15.78 19.13 -5.07
N THR A 31 -15.42 20.38 -4.77
CA THR A 31 -14.24 21.06 -5.33
C THR A 31 -12.96 20.33 -4.95
N GLU A 32 -11.93 20.39 -5.81
CA GLU A 32 -10.60 19.77 -5.59
C GLU A 32 -10.02 20.12 -4.20
N THR A 33 -10.29 21.34 -3.70
CA THR A 33 -9.89 21.81 -2.36
C THR A 33 -10.42 20.90 -1.25
N GLY A 34 -11.70 20.50 -1.29
CA GLY A 34 -12.28 19.68 -0.23
C GLY A 34 -11.71 18.25 -0.17
N ALA A 35 -11.44 17.64 -1.32
CA ALA A 35 -10.83 16.31 -1.37
C ALA A 35 -9.39 16.32 -0.86
N LYS A 36 -8.64 17.37 -1.19
CA LYS A 36 -7.26 17.56 -0.71
C LYS A 36 -7.22 17.78 0.81
N ASP A 37 -8.15 18.54 1.38
CA ASP A 37 -8.22 18.78 2.83
C ASP A 37 -8.59 17.50 3.62
N ILE A 38 -9.42 16.63 3.05
CA ILE A 38 -9.68 15.30 3.64
C ILE A 38 -8.40 14.47 3.62
N MET A 39 -7.68 14.43 2.49
CA MET A 39 -6.44 13.67 2.38
C MET A 39 -5.31 14.23 3.24
N ARG A 40 -5.29 15.54 3.50
CA ARG A 40 -4.40 16.14 4.49
C ARG A 40 -4.63 15.52 5.88
N GLN A 41 -5.88 15.42 6.33
CA GLN A 41 -6.21 14.77 7.62
C GLN A 41 -5.85 13.28 7.65
N VAL A 42 -5.87 12.59 6.50
CA VAL A 42 -5.40 11.20 6.40
C VAL A 42 -3.90 11.10 6.62
N PHE A 43 -3.12 12.02 6.04
CA PHE A 43 -1.65 12.02 6.15
C PHE A 43 -1.14 12.60 7.46
N ASP A 44 -1.81 13.62 8.02
CA ASP A 44 -1.43 14.29 9.26
C ASP A 44 -1.98 13.57 10.51
N ARG A 45 -2.60 12.41 10.33
CA ARG A 45 -3.10 11.60 11.44
C ARG A 45 -1.93 11.09 12.27
N ASP A 46 -2.04 11.19 13.59
CA ASP A 46 -1.12 10.55 14.53
C ASP A 46 -0.97 9.04 14.21
N ASP A 47 0.23 8.63 13.81
CA ASP A 47 0.67 7.26 13.58
C ASP A 47 1.81 6.83 14.51
N GLY A 48 2.12 7.65 15.53
CA GLY A 48 3.18 7.45 16.52
C GLY A 48 4.59 7.82 16.03
N ASP A 49 5.35 8.53 16.87
CA ASP A 49 6.71 9.02 16.56
C ASP A 49 7.72 7.89 16.36
N SER A 50 7.44 6.71 16.90
CA SER A 50 8.22 5.51 16.73
C SER A 50 7.39 4.26 16.93
N GLU A 51 7.84 3.15 16.34
CA GLU A 51 7.23 1.86 16.58
C GLU A 51 8.26 0.73 16.61
N VAL A 52 7.95 -0.27 17.42
CA VAL A 52 8.54 -1.60 17.34
C VAL A 52 7.39 -2.57 17.10
N SER A 53 7.51 -3.44 16.11
CA SER A 53 6.43 -4.37 15.76
C SER A 53 6.94 -5.73 15.32
N ILE A 54 6.09 -6.75 15.48
CA ILE A 54 6.21 -8.03 14.78
C ILE A 54 5.04 -8.19 13.84
N GLN A 55 5.36 -8.54 12.60
CA GLN A 55 4.41 -8.68 11.51
C GLN A 55 4.57 -10.03 10.83
N LYS A 56 3.46 -10.51 10.27
CA LYS A 56 3.43 -11.72 9.46
C LYS A 56 2.74 -11.46 8.14
N ILE A 57 3.45 -11.73 7.04
CA ILE A 57 2.90 -11.75 5.69
C ILE A 57 2.70 -13.20 5.23
N SER A 58 1.49 -13.50 4.79
CA SER A 58 1.14 -14.76 4.13
C SER A 58 0.78 -14.48 2.67
N SER A 59 1.51 -15.07 1.72
CA SER A 59 1.32 -14.85 0.28
C SER A 59 1.08 -16.13 -0.51
N CYS A 60 0.13 -16.13 -1.43
CA CYS A 60 -0.22 -17.28 -2.28
C CYS A 60 -0.88 -16.82 -3.59
N ARG A 61 -0.92 -17.69 -4.60
CA ARG A 61 -1.91 -17.57 -5.69
C ARG A 61 -3.31 -17.87 -5.17
N TYR A 62 -4.30 -17.15 -5.68
CA TYR A 62 -5.70 -17.33 -5.31
C TYR A 62 -6.61 -17.60 -6.51
N VAL A 63 -7.72 -18.28 -6.23
CA VAL A 63 -8.89 -18.34 -7.10
C VAL A 63 -10.09 -17.69 -6.41
N VAL A 64 -11.07 -17.27 -7.20
CA VAL A 64 -12.34 -16.76 -6.69
C VAL A 64 -13.36 -17.90 -6.74
N LYS A 65 -13.82 -18.36 -5.57
CA LYS A 65 -14.88 -19.36 -5.42
C LYS A 65 -15.94 -18.79 -4.49
N ASP A 66 -17.22 -18.83 -4.89
CA ASP A 66 -18.35 -18.32 -4.10
C ASP A 66 -18.16 -16.87 -3.63
N ARG A 67 -17.63 -16.02 -4.51
CA ARG A 67 -17.26 -14.61 -4.24
C ARG A 67 -16.20 -14.43 -3.14
N LYS A 68 -15.58 -15.51 -2.66
CA LYS A 68 -14.46 -15.50 -1.72
C LYS A 68 -13.16 -15.87 -2.45
N ARG A 69 -12.04 -15.36 -1.95
CA ARG A 69 -10.72 -15.72 -2.46
C ARG A 69 -10.13 -16.81 -1.59
N ALA A 70 -9.61 -17.85 -2.22
CA ALA A 70 -8.96 -18.97 -1.54
C ALA A 70 -7.60 -19.23 -2.17
N CYS A 71 -6.58 -19.49 -1.33
CA CYS A 71 -5.28 -19.93 -1.81
C CYS A 71 -5.41 -21.25 -2.55
N VAL A 72 -4.70 -21.39 -3.68
CA VAL A 72 -4.60 -22.66 -4.44
C VAL A 72 -3.33 -23.43 -4.14
N GLU A 73 -2.47 -22.89 -3.29
CA GLU A 73 -1.19 -23.46 -2.90
C GLU A 73 -0.92 -23.15 -1.42
N LYS A 74 0.01 -23.90 -0.82
CA LYS A 74 0.46 -23.62 0.54
C LYS A 74 1.02 -22.18 0.60
N PRO A 75 0.48 -21.30 1.47
CA PRO A 75 0.96 -19.93 1.53
C PRO A 75 2.42 -19.88 1.97
N ARG A 76 3.19 -18.98 1.34
CA ARG A 76 4.51 -18.60 1.80
C ARG A 76 4.37 -17.62 2.93
N ILE A 77 4.89 -17.98 4.09
CA ILE A 77 4.79 -17.19 5.32
C ILE A 77 6.14 -16.54 5.58
N LYS A 78 6.11 -15.23 5.86
CA LYS A 78 7.22 -14.41 6.30
C LYS A 78 6.83 -13.77 7.62
N ARG A 79 7.64 -13.97 8.66
CA ARG A 79 7.50 -13.26 9.93
C ARG A 79 8.73 -12.39 10.09
N PHE A 80 8.54 -11.12 10.42
CA PHE A 80 9.61 -10.15 10.57
C PHE A 80 9.31 -9.23 11.74
N GLU A 81 10.36 -8.69 12.32
CA GLU A 81 10.28 -7.59 13.26
C GLU A 81 10.70 -6.30 12.58
N SER A 82 10.05 -5.20 12.94
CA SER A 82 10.31 -3.88 12.39
C SER A 82 10.53 -2.87 13.51
N VAL A 83 11.44 -1.94 13.28
CA VAL A 83 11.64 -0.76 14.11
C VAL A 83 11.58 0.45 13.20
N ALA A 84 10.78 1.45 13.56
CA ALA A 84 10.69 2.71 12.85
C ALA A 84 10.68 3.88 13.83
N LYS A 85 11.14 5.03 13.34
CA LYS A 85 11.13 6.30 14.07
C LYS A 85 11.09 7.45 13.07
N ASP A 86 10.43 8.51 13.48
CA ASP A 86 10.33 9.76 12.76
C ASP A 86 11.55 10.66 13.02
N TYR A 87 11.95 11.41 12.00
CA TYR A 87 13.18 12.18 11.91
C TYR A 87 12.91 13.54 11.24
N GLY A 88 13.97 14.35 11.14
CA GLY A 88 13.92 15.60 10.40
C GLY A 88 13.18 16.71 11.14
N ILE A 89 12.87 17.78 10.42
CA ILE A 89 12.16 18.93 10.97
C ILE A 89 10.73 18.49 11.25
N GLU A 90 10.24 18.75 12.47
CA GLU A 90 8.88 18.38 12.92
C GLU A 90 8.56 16.87 12.84
N GLY A 91 9.56 15.99 12.71
CA GLY A 91 9.32 14.55 12.62
C GLY A 91 8.71 14.08 11.29
N LYS A 92 8.94 14.79 10.19
CA LYS A 92 8.30 14.47 8.90
C LYS A 92 9.10 13.53 7.98
N ASP A 93 10.37 13.29 8.29
CA ASP A 93 11.12 12.19 7.68
C ASP A 93 10.86 10.90 8.46
N LYS A 94 11.00 9.73 7.85
CA LYS A 94 10.82 8.44 8.54
C LYS A 94 11.96 7.50 8.21
N LYS A 95 12.48 6.80 9.21
CA LYS A 95 13.41 5.69 8.99
C LYS A 95 12.84 4.43 9.56
N SER A 96 12.99 3.33 8.84
CA SER A 96 12.55 2.02 9.29
C SER A 96 13.52 0.92 8.88
N VAL A 97 13.62 -0.11 9.71
CA VAL A 97 14.31 -1.35 9.40
C VAL A 97 13.39 -2.52 9.70
N SER A 98 13.31 -3.47 8.78
CA SER A 98 12.55 -4.72 8.91
C SER A 98 13.46 -5.91 8.73
N ILE A 99 13.43 -6.88 9.64
CA ILE A 99 14.33 -8.03 9.67
C ILE A 99 13.52 -9.33 9.70
N LEU A 100 13.75 -10.22 8.72
CA LEU A 100 13.09 -11.51 8.67
C LEU A 100 13.51 -12.41 9.84
N LEU A 101 12.52 -12.89 10.58
CA LEU A 101 12.64 -13.89 11.64
C LEU A 101 12.43 -15.30 11.09
N ASP A 102 11.44 -15.45 10.20
CA ASP A 102 11.03 -16.70 9.57
C ASP A 102 10.79 -16.55 8.07
N PRO A 103 11.03 -17.61 7.27
CA PRO A 103 11.51 -18.93 7.68
C PRO A 103 13.02 -18.96 8.01
N PRO A 104 13.54 -20.02 8.68
CA PRO A 104 14.95 -20.11 9.05
C PRO A 104 15.95 -19.85 7.91
N GLY A 105 15.66 -20.35 6.70
CA GLY A 105 16.52 -20.15 5.52
C GLY A 105 16.59 -18.72 4.98
N GLU A 106 15.74 -17.81 5.48
CA GLU A 106 15.70 -16.40 5.11
C GLU A 106 15.89 -15.47 6.31
N ARG A 107 16.21 -16.04 7.48
CA ARG A 107 16.42 -15.27 8.70
C ARG A 107 17.55 -14.26 8.51
N GLY A 108 17.33 -13.05 9.00
CA GLY A 108 18.27 -11.95 8.93
C GLY A 108 18.32 -11.22 7.58
N ILE A 109 17.56 -11.64 6.56
CA ILE A 109 17.31 -10.77 5.41
C ILE A 109 16.66 -9.48 5.93
N GLY A 110 17.22 -8.34 5.55
CA GLY A 110 16.84 -7.06 6.10
C GLY A 110 16.41 -6.08 5.02
N PHE A 111 15.49 -5.19 5.36
CA PHE A 111 15.06 -4.09 4.52
C PHE A 111 15.17 -2.79 5.32
N LEU A 112 15.90 -1.82 4.81
CA LEU A 112 16.08 -0.50 5.41
C LEU A 112 15.46 0.52 4.47
N GLN A 113 14.69 1.45 5.03
CA GLN A 113 14.05 2.51 4.27
C GLN A 113 14.17 3.84 4.98
N TYR A 114 14.53 4.87 4.24
CA TYR A 114 14.47 6.28 4.65
C TYR A 114 13.50 7.01 3.73
N ASP A 115 12.43 7.53 4.29
CA ASP A 115 11.51 8.44 3.65
C ASP A 115 11.84 9.87 4.07
N TYR A 116 11.62 10.81 3.17
CA TYR A 116 11.92 12.23 3.36
C TYR A 116 10.66 13.04 3.11
N ASP A 117 10.44 14.09 3.91
CA ASP A 117 9.34 15.05 3.67
C ASP A 117 9.56 15.88 2.40
N ASP A 118 10.84 16.07 2.04
CA ASP A 118 11.25 16.75 0.81
C ASP A 118 10.74 16.01 -0.43
N GLN A 119 9.82 16.63 -1.14
CA GLN A 119 9.16 16.09 -2.34
C GLN A 119 10.11 15.90 -3.52
N ASP A 120 11.23 16.62 -3.54
CA ASP A 120 12.25 16.48 -4.58
C ASP A 120 13.20 15.31 -4.30
N LYS A 121 13.05 14.64 -3.15
CA LYS A 121 13.91 13.56 -2.71
C LYS A 121 13.18 12.23 -2.64
N ASP A 122 13.64 11.28 -3.46
CA ASP A 122 13.12 9.91 -3.42
C ASP A 122 13.54 9.19 -2.14
N ALA A 123 12.66 8.30 -1.66
CA ALA A 123 12.99 7.44 -0.53
C ALA A 123 14.22 6.59 -0.84
N ASP A 124 15.10 6.41 0.14
CA ASP A 124 16.21 5.48 0.02
C ASP A 124 15.81 4.11 0.56
N GLN A 125 16.05 3.06 -0.21
CA GLN A 125 15.70 1.69 0.16
C GLN A 125 16.88 0.75 -0.06
N TRP A 126 17.12 -0.15 0.89
CA TRP A 126 18.15 -1.18 0.80
C TRP A 126 17.60 -2.54 1.19
N MET A 127 18.02 -3.57 0.45
CA MET A 127 17.78 -4.97 0.78
C MET A 127 19.11 -5.63 1.14
N TYR A 128 19.19 -6.25 2.31
CA TYR A 128 20.32 -7.03 2.76
C TYR A 128 20.01 -8.53 2.65
N PHE A 129 20.88 -9.25 1.96
CA PHE A 129 20.78 -10.69 1.77
C PHE A 129 21.76 -11.38 2.74
N SER A 130 21.26 -11.82 3.89
CA SER A 130 22.07 -12.38 4.99
C SER A 130 22.99 -13.51 4.56
N ALA A 131 22.48 -14.46 3.77
CA ALA A 131 23.25 -15.59 3.25
C ALA A 131 24.44 -15.18 2.37
N LEU A 132 24.39 -13.97 1.77
CA LEU A 132 25.45 -13.44 0.91
C LEU A 132 26.29 -12.37 1.61
N GLY A 133 25.87 -11.87 2.77
CA GLY A 133 26.47 -10.70 3.42
C GLY A 133 26.43 -9.43 2.55
N LYS A 134 25.49 -9.32 1.60
CA LYS A 134 25.45 -8.23 0.62
C LYS A 134 24.26 -7.31 0.82
N VAL A 135 24.52 -6.01 0.77
CA VAL A 135 23.50 -4.96 0.67
C VAL A 135 23.32 -4.59 -0.80
N LYS A 136 22.07 -4.50 -1.25
CA LYS A 136 21.70 -3.92 -2.55
C LYS A 136 20.80 -2.72 -2.30
N ARG A 137 21.15 -1.56 -2.86
CA ARG A 137 20.24 -0.41 -2.91
C ARG A 137 19.16 -0.70 -3.94
N ILE A 138 17.91 -0.42 -3.59
CA ILE A 138 16.76 -0.48 -4.48
C ILE A 138 16.63 0.91 -5.08
N VAL A 139 17.02 1.01 -6.35
CA VAL A 139 16.96 2.24 -7.13
C VAL A 139 15.93 2.08 -8.24
N SER A 140 15.40 3.19 -8.71
CA SER A 140 14.78 3.26 -10.02
C SER A 140 15.81 2.92 -11.11
N GLY A 141 15.36 2.43 -12.27
CA GLY A 141 16.28 2.17 -13.39
C GLY A 141 16.98 3.43 -13.91
N ASN A 142 16.33 4.59 -13.74
CA ASN A 142 16.80 5.95 -14.00
C ASN A 142 15.90 6.93 -13.22
N ASP A 143 16.22 8.23 -13.24
CA ASP A 143 15.49 9.27 -12.48
C ASP A 143 14.00 9.39 -12.85
N ASP A 144 13.57 8.81 -13.98
CA ASP A 144 12.22 8.88 -14.53
C ASP A 144 11.49 7.51 -14.54
N GLU A 145 11.97 6.52 -13.79
CA GLU A 145 11.33 5.20 -13.68
C GLU A 145 10.91 4.85 -12.25
N PRO A 146 9.80 4.09 -12.07
CA PRO A 146 9.44 3.61 -10.74
C PRO A 146 10.39 2.51 -10.26
N LYS A 147 10.56 2.42 -8.95
CA LYS A 147 11.21 1.26 -8.32
C LYS A 147 10.37 0.01 -8.58
N LYS A 148 11.02 -1.03 -9.12
CA LYS A 148 10.41 -2.33 -9.41
C LYS A 148 10.77 -3.33 -8.34
N GLY A 149 9.81 -4.17 -7.97
CA GLY A 149 10.01 -5.27 -7.03
C GLY A 149 8.94 -5.34 -5.96
N SER A 150 9.14 -6.21 -4.97
CA SER A 150 8.19 -6.45 -3.90
C SER A 150 8.87 -6.68 -2.57
N PHE A 151 8.20 -6.22 -1.51
CA PHE A 151 8.66 -6.41 -0.14
C PHE A 151 8.56 -7.89 0.26
N PHE A 152 9.69 -8.52 0.56
CA PHE A 152 9.80 -9.94 0.93
C PHE A 152 9.00 -10.91 0.03
N GLY A 153 8.92 -10.62 -1.28
CA GLY A 153 8.23 -11.46 -2.26
C GLY A 153 6.69 -11.44 -2.18
N SER A 154 6.13 -10.47 -1.45
CA SER A 154 4.70 -10.24 -1.29
C SER A 154 4.08 -9.50 -2.48
N GLU A 155 2.81 -9.10 -2.38
CA GLU A 155 2.14 -8.21 -3.33
C GLU A 155 2.27 -6.71 -2.96
N PHE A 156 3.02 -6.37 -1.91
CA PHE A 156 3.41 -4.99 -1.62
C PHE A 156 4.59 -4.61 -2.51
N SER A 157 4.42 -3.61 -3.39
CA SER A 157 5.54 -3.04 -4.15
C SER A 157 6.40 -2.17 -3.23
N TYR A 158 7.60 -1.82 -3.67
CA TYR A 158 8.42 -0.86 -2.91
C TYR A 158 7.77 0.52 -2.81
N GLU A 159 7.08 0.96 -3.87
CA GLU A 159 6.27 2.18 -3.85
C GLU A 159 5.09 2.09 -2.86
N ASP A 160 4.51 0.91 -2.63
CA ASP A 160 3.44 0.76 -1.63
C ASP A 160 3.93 1.01 -0.19
N LEU A 161 5.25 0.98 0.03
CA LEU A 161 5.86 1.23 1.34
C LEU A 161 6.39 2.66 1.51
N GLU A 162 6.56 3.40 0.41
CA GLU A 162 7.07 4.77 0.47
C GLU A 162 6.06 5.71 1.13
N GLN A 163 6.59 6.70 1.86
CA GLN A 163 5.78 7.84 2.30
C GLN A 163 5.17 8.54 1.08
N THR A 164 3.89 8.88 1.18
CA THR A 164 3.15 9.57 0.13
C THR A 164 3.07 11.05 0.46
N HIS A 165 3.52 11.91 -0.46
CA HIS A 165 3.40 13.36 -0.28
C HIS A 165 2.04 13.87 -0.75
N LEU A 166 1.39 14.69 0.07
CA LEU A 166 0.07 15.27 -0.27
C LEU A 166 0.13 16.00 -1.62
N GLU A 167 1.18 16.79 -1.86
CA GLU A 167 1.28 17.62 -3.06
C GLU A 167 1.63 16.84 -4.33
N ASP A 168 1.98 15.56 -4.26
CA ASP A 168 2.31 14.78 -5.44
C ASP A 168 1.09 14.40 -6.28
N TYR A 169 -0.12 14.63 -5.77
CA TYR A 169 -1.35 14.16 -6.37
C TYR A 169 -2.38 15.28 -6.52
N ARG A 170 -3.27 15.12 -7.49
CA ARG A 170 -4.56 15.80 -7.54
C ARG A 170 -5.62 14.87 -6.96
N TYR A 171 -6.47 15.41 -6.09
CA TYR A 171 -7.52 14.65 -5.42
C TYR A 171 -8.90 15.05 -5.91
N THR A 172 -9.77 14.07 -6.08
CA THR A 172 -11.14 14.31 -6.49
C THR A 172 -12.08 13.49 -5.63
N LEU A 173 -13.03 14.15 -4.96
CA LEU A 173 -14.10 13.47 -4.24
C LEU A 173 -15.11 12.94 -5.27
N LEU A 174 -15.11 11.63 -5.46
CA LEU A 174 -15.98 10.98 -6.43
C LEU A 174 -17.40 10.84 -5.89
N LYS A 175 -17.52 10.39 -4.63
CA LYS A 175 -18.80 10.20 -3.94
C LYS A 175 -18.59 9.94 -2.46
N GLU A 176 -19.69 9.87 -1.73
CA GLU A 176 -19.75 9.33 -0.38
C GLU A 176 -20.56 8.02 -0.39
N GLU A 177 -20.11 6.99 0.33
CA GLU A 177 -20.89 5.76 0.47
C GLU A 177 -20.56 5.01 1.76
N ARG A 178 -21.44 4.10 2.18
CA ARG A 178 -21.15 3.15 3.26
C ARG A 178 -20.31 2.00 2.75
N TYR A 179 -19.15 1.79 3.36
CA TYR A 179 -18.31 0.61 3.16
C TYR A 179 -18.16 -0.15 4.49
N ARG A 180 -18.62 -1.41 4.52
CA ARG A 180 -18.59 -2.28 5.72
C ARG A 180 -19.14 -1.59 6.98
N ASN A 181 -20.34 -1.01 6.84
CA ASN A 181 -21.05 -0.28 7.89
C ASN A 181 -20.39 1.00 8.41
N ARG A 182 -19.45 1.57 7.65
CA ARG A 182 -18.81 2.83 7.98
C ARG A 182 -19.00 3.83 6.86
N ASP A 183 -19.27 5.07 7.21
CA ASP A 183 -19.41 6.13 6.23
C ASP A 183 -18.03 6.49 5.70
N CYS A 184 -17.91 6.57 4.38
CA CYS A 184 -16.63 6.81 3.72
C CYS A 184 -16.76 7.88 2.64
N TRP A 185 -15.69 8.66 2.48
CA TRP A 185 -15.41 9.38 1.25
C TRP A 185 -14.74 8.46 0.25
N VAL A 186 -15.16 8.52 -1.01
CA VAL A 186 -14.51 7.82 -2.12
C VAL A 186 -13.70 8.85 -2.89
N ILE A 187 -12.38 8.81 -2.71
CA ILE A 187 -11.45 9.80 -3.26
C ILE A 187 -10.59 9.14 -4.32
N GLU A 188 -10.53 9.77 -5.50
CA GLU A 188 -9.52 9.47 -6.52
C GLU A 188 -8.28 10.32 -6.28
N ALA A 189 -7.11 9.69 -6.31
CA ALA A 189 -5.82 10.37 -6.31
C ALA A 189 -5.11 10.07 -7.64
N THR A 190 -4.82 11.11 -8.41
CA THR A 190 -4.08 11.03 -9.68
C THR A 190 -2.74 11.72 -9.53
N PRO A 191 -1.60 11.02 -9.76
CA PRO A 191 -0.28 11.63 -9.62
C PRO A 191 -0.10 12.81 -10.58
N LYS A 192 0.53 13.87 -10.09
CA LYS A 192 0.99 15.02 -10.89
C LYS A 192 2.14 14.56 -11.82
N PRO A 193 2.47 15.33 -12.88
CA PRO A 193 3.44 14.89 -13.89
C PRO A 193 4.80 14.44 -13.34
N SER A 194 5.34 15.10 -12.31
CA SER A 194 6.59 14.70 -11.64
C SER A 194 6.47 13.30 -11.02
N ARG A 195 5.46 13.09 -10.17
CA ARG A 195 5.20 11.80 -9.53
C ARG A 195 4.81 10.70 -10.53
N ALA A 196 4.08 11.04 -11.59
CA ALA A 196 3.56 10.07 -12.56
C ALA A 196 4.67 9.32 -13.31
N LYS A 197 5.87 9.91 -13.45
CA LYS A 197 7.03 9.22 -14.02
C LYS A 197 7.61 8.15 -13.09
N LYS A 198 7.65 8.47 -11.79
CA LYS A 198 8.22 7.64 -10.71
C LYS A 198 7.21 6.67 -10.08
N SER A 199 5.94 6.73 -10.48
CA SER A 199 4.89 5.85 -9.99
C SER A 199 4.64 4.65 -10.92
N ASN A 200 4.38 3.49 -10.33
CA ASN A 200 3.84 2.31 -10.99
C ASN A 200 2.35 2.48 -11.30
N TYR A 201 1.68 3.48 -10.73
CA TYR A 201 0.23 3.64 -10.75
C TYR A 201 -0.21 4.86 -11.55
N SER A 202 -1.21 4.68 -12.42
CA SER A 202 -1.85 5.80 -13.12
C SER A 202 -2.79 6.61 -12.23
N LYS A 203 -3.38 5.96 -11.22
CA LYS A 203 -4.22 6.56 -10.18
C LYS A 203 -4.56 5.53 -9.10
N SER A 204 -5.14 6.02 -8.01
CA SER A 204 -5.80 5.17 -7.01
C SER A 204 -7.18 5.70 -6.65
N ILE A 205 -8.08 4.81 -6.22
CA ILE A 205 -9.39 5.17 -5.65
C ILE A 205 -9.47 4.56 -4.25
N SER A 206 -9.67 5.40 -3.23
CA SER A 206 -9.65 5.02 -1.82
C SER A 206 -10.97 5.35 -1.13
N TRP A 207 -11.41 4.43 -0.26
CA TRP A 207 -12.55 4.60 0.64
C TRP A 207 -12.02 5.03 1.99
N VAL A 208 -12.02 6.33 2.25
CA VAL A 208 -11.51 6.94 3.48
C VAL A 208 -12.61 6.99 4.53
N ASP A 209 -12.37 6.35 5.68
CA ASP A 209 -13.26 6.38 6.83
C ASP A 209 -13.45 7.80 7.37
N LYS A 210 -14.71 8.22 7.57
CA LYS A 210 -15.02 9.59 8.01
C LYS A 210 -14.63 9.92 9.44
N GLU A 211 -14.52 8.92 10.31
CA GLU A 211 -14.19 9.13 11.72
C GLU A 211 -12.70 8.93 11.97
N ARG A 212 -12.10 7.93 11.33
CA ARG A 212 -10.74 7.48 11.63
C ARG A 212 -9.69 7.96 10.64
N PHE A 213 -10.12 8.57 9.54
CA PHE A 213 -9.24 9.04 8.46
C PHE A 213 -8.29 7.95 7.92
N ILE A 214 -8.78 6.70 7.87
CA ILE A 214 -8.03 5.55 7.34
C ILE A 214 -8.70 5.04 6.07
N ALA A 215 -7.91 4.75 5.04
CA ALA A 215 -8.40 4.08 3.84
C ALA A 215 -8.76 2.61 4.14
N LEU A 216 -10.05 2.29 4.16
CA LEU A 216 -10.54 0.93 4.43
C LEU A 216 -10.40 0.01 3.21
N LYS A 217 -10.30 0.61 2.03
CA LYS A 217 -10.12 -0.05 0.75
C LYS A 217 -9.45 0.92 -0.20
N SER A 218 -8.54 0.42 -1.03
CA SER A 218 -7.96 1.16 -2.14
C SER A 218 -7.88 0.28 -3.38
N ILE A 219 -8.17 0.84 -4.54
CA ILE A 219 -7.97 0.20 -5.85
C ILE A 219 -6.87 0.99 -6.56
N LYS A 220 -5.74 0.33 -6.85
CA LYS A 220 -4.65 0.92 -7.63
C LYS A 220 -4.74 0.48 -9.08
N PHE A 221 -4.52 1.41 -9.99
CA PHE A 221 -4.56 1.18 -11.43
C PHE A 221 -3.15 1.25 -11.99
N ASP A 222 -2.75 0.30 -12.83
CA ASP A 222 -1.45 0.32 -13.51
C ASP A 222 -1.33 1.48 -14.51
N ARG A 223 -0.16 1.65 -15.14
CA ARG A 223 0.09 2.71 -16.12
C ARG A 223 -0.81 2.61 -17.37
N GLN A 224 -1.37 1.44 -17.66
CA GLN A 224 -2.35 1.18 -18.72
C GLN A 224 -3.81 1.39 -18.26
N LYS A 225 -3.99 1.96 -17.07
CA LYS A 225 -5.29 2.29 -16.45
C LYS A 225 -6.16 1.05 -16.17
N GLN A 226 -5.55 -0.14 -16.08
CA GLN A 226 -6.23 -1.36 -15.66
C GLN A 226 -6.12 -1.54 -14.15
N LYS A 227 -7.14 -2.15 -13.53
CA LYS A 227 -7.10 -2.44 -12.09
C LYS A 227 -6.01 -3.47 -11.82
N GLU A 228 -5.01 -3.07 -11.03
CA GLU A 228 -3.88 -3.94 -10.69
C GLU A 228 -4.05 -4.50 -9.28
N LYS A 229 -4.19 -3.63 -8.29
CA LYS A 229 -4.24 -4.04 -6.89
C LYS A 229 -5.52 -3.61 -6.21
N ARG A 230 -5.99 -4.44 -5.29
CA ARG A 230 -7.00 -4.08 -4.27
C ARG A 230 -6.37 -4.24 -2.90
N ILE A 231 -6.24 -3.14 -2.18
CA ILE A 231 -5.78 -3.10 -0.80
C ILE A 231 -7.02 -2.98 0.09
N THR A 232 -7.09 -3.70 1.19
CA THR A 232 -8.24 -3.67 2.12
C THR A 232 -7.76 -3.77 3.55
N ALA A 233 -8.05 -2.75 4.35
CA ALA A 233 -7.90 -2.81 5.80
C ALA A 233 -9.04 -3.68 6.36
N VAL A 234 -8.69 -4.89 6.81
CA VAL A 234 -9.64 -5.89 7.30
C VAL A 234 -9.95 -5.66 8.77
N LYS A 235 -8.92 -5.37 9.58
CA LYS A 235 -9.06 -5.03 10.99
C LYS A 235 -8.33 -3.74 11.26
N VAL A 236 -9.02 -2.78 11.89
CA VAL A 236 -8.48 -1.50 12.33
C VAL A 236 -8.90 -1.32 13.78
N ASP A 237 -7.96 -1.00 14.65
CA ASP A 237 -8.17 -0.90 16.10
C ASP A 237 -7.20 0.14 16.69
N GLN A 238 -7.43 0.58 17.92
CA GLN A 238 -6.47 1.43 18.62
C GLN A 238 -5.44 0.58 19.37
N VAL A 239 -4.16 0.96 19.24
CA VAL A 239 -3.07 0.46 20.07
C VAL A 239 -2.30 1.66 20.60
N ASP A 240 -2.15 1.77 21.92
CA ASP A 240 -1.51 2.92 22.56
C ASP A 240 -2.11 4.29 22.15
N GLY A 241 -3.43 4.33 21.85
CA GLY A 241 -4.14 5.54 21.40
C GLY A 241 -4.07 5.78 19.88
N VAL A 242 -3.16 5.12 19.18
CA VAL A 242 -2.95 5.23 17.73
C VAL A 242 -3.89 4.29 16.98
N TRP A 243 -4.60 4.78 15.97
CA TRP A 243 -5.38 3.92 15.08
C TRP A 243 -4.46 3.13 14.14
N SER A 244 -4.52 1.80 14.20
CA SER A 244 -3.61 0.91 13.46
C SER A 244 -4.37 -0.11 12.63
N VAL A 245 -3.87 -0.39 11.43
CA VAL A 245 -4.40 -1.48 10.59
C VAL A 245 -3.78 -2.81 11.00
N LEU A 246 -4.47 -3.56 11.86
CA LEU A 246 -3.98 -4.83 12.42
C LEU A 246 -4.00 -6.00 11.41
N LEU A 247 -4.82 -5.90 10.37
CA LEU A 247 -4.87 -6.89 9.29
C LEU A 247 -5.14 -6.20 7.96
N LEU A 248 -4.21 -6.33 7.03
CA LEU A 248 -4.25 -5.73 5.70
C LEU A 248 -4.19 -6.83 4.64
N ASN A 249 -5.08 -6.78 3.65
CA ASN A 249 -5.06 -7.70 2.52
C ASN A 249 -4.77 -6.94 1.22
N VAL A 250 -3.85 -7.47 0.42
CA VAL A 250 -3.56 -7.01 -0.93
C VAL A 250 -3.88 -8.12 -1.91
N ASP A 251 -4.82 -7.86 -2.81
CA ASP A 251 -5.12 -8.73 -3.95
C ASP A 251 -4.54 -8.12 -5.22
N ASN A 252 -3.59 -8.80 -5.84
CA ASN A 252 -3.19 -8.49 -7.21
C ASN A 252 -4.19 -9.16 -8.17
N LEU A 253 -4.92 -8.33 -8.89
CA LEU A 253 -6.01 -8.70 -9.78
C LEU A 253 -5.50 -9.24 -11.11
N GLN A 254 -4.27 -8.90 -11.50
CA GLN A 254 -3.63 -9.31 -12.75
C GLN A 254 -2.87 -10.62 -12.57
N SER A 255 -1.97 -10.69 -11.58
CA SER A 255 -1.16 -11.89 -11.30
C SER A 255 -1.94 -12.99 -10.58
N ARG A 256 -3.13 -12.66 -10.06
CA ARG A 256 -3.98 -13.56 -9.23
C ARG A 256 -3.23 -14.07 -8.00
N ARG A 257 -2.34 -13.24 -7.45
CA ARG A 257 -1.68 -13.45 -6.16
C ARG A 257 -2.26 -12.54 -5.11
N MET A 258 -2.19 -12.96 -3.86
CA MET A 258 -2.61 -12.15 -2.72
C MET A 258 -1.59 -12.22 -1.58
N SER A 259 -1.56 -11.19 -0.76
CA SER A 259 -0.76 -11.09 0.46
C SER A 259 -1.63 -10.58 1.61
N ASN A 260 -1.61 -11.29 2.73
CA ASN A 260 -2.25 -10.87 3.97
C ASN A 260 -1.15 -10.52 4.97
N MET A 261 -1.09 -9.26 5.39
CA MET A 261 -0.18 -8.76 6.41
C MET A 261 -0.94 -8.61 7.73
N LYS A 262 -0.50 -9.32 8.76
CA LYS A 262 -1.05 -9.24 10.12
C LYS A 262 -0.02 -8.60 11.03
N LEU A 263 -0.44 -7.57 11.76
CA LEU A 263 0.31 -7.03 12.89
C LEU A 263 0.09 -7.99 14.08
N GLU A 264 1.14 -8.69 14.51
CA GLU A 264 1.06 -9.65 15.62
C GLU A 264 1.24 -8.95 16.96
N SER A 265 2.18 -8.01 17.04
CA SER A 265 2.37 -7.12 18.17
C SER A 265 2.95 -5.79 17.69
N ILE A 266 2.65 -4.72 18.41
CA ILE A 266 3.18 -3.38 18.17
C ILE A 266 3.23 -2.61 19.49
N LYS A 267 4.26 -1.78 19.64
CA LYS A 267 4.34 -0.76 20.66
C LYS A 267 4.73 0.55 19.98
N TYR A 268 3.96 1.59 20.24
CA TYR A 268 4.25 2.94 19.76
C TYR A 268 5.05 3.74 20.79
N ASN A 269 5.69 4.81 20.31
CA ASN A 269 6.33 5.85 21.13
C ASN A 269 7.39 5.28 22.09
N VAL A 270 8.16 4.30 21.60
CA VAL A 270 9.29 3.70 22.30
C VAL A 270 10.59 4.41 21.96
N GLY A 271 11.52 4.50 22.91
CA GLY A 271 12.83 5.08 22.66
C GLY A 271 13.63 4.23 21.65
N VAL A 272 13.86 4.77 20.45
CA VAL A 272 14.68 4.14 19.40
C VAL A 272 15.99 4.90 19.24
N ASP A 273 17.10 4.15 19.30
CA ASP A 273 18.46 4.65 19.05
C ASP A 273 18.65 4.94 17.56
N ASP A 274 19.11 6.15 17.23
CA ASP A 274 19.31 6.60 15.86
C ASP A 274 20.35 5.76 15.10
N GLU A 275 21.35 5.23 15.80
CA GLU A 275 22.35 4.37 15.18
C GLU A 275 21.73 3.05 14.72
N PHE A 276 20.62 2.62 15.33
CA PHE A 276 19.94 1.39 14.96
C PHE A 276 19.21 1.49 13.62
N LEU A 277 18.85 2.69 13.16
CA LEU A 277 18.21 2.89 11.86
C LEU A 277 19.27 3.26 10.82
N SER A 278 20.25 2.37 10.66
CA SER A 278 21.41 2.54 9.77
C SER A 278 21.77 1.27 9.00
N LEU A 279 22.63 1.41 7.98
CA LEU A 279 23.19 0.27 7.23
C LEU A 279 23.93 -0.73 8.14
N ARG A 280 24.49 -0.28 9.27
CA ARG A 280 25.16 -1.15 10.24
C ARG A 280 24.20 -2.22 10.77
N THR A 281 22.94 -1.85 11.03
CA THR A 281 21.92 -2.81 11.50
C THR A 281 21.66 -3.93 10.50
N LEU A 282 21.82 -3.66 9.21
CA LEU A 282 21.72 -4.70 8.19
C LEU A 282 22.94 -5.63 8.21
N THR A 283 24.15 -5.08 8.32
CA THR A 283 25.40 -5.81 8.07
C THR A 283 26.03 -6.43 9.32
N ASP A 284 25.85 -5.83 10.49
CA ASP A 284 26.40 -6.28 11.77
C ASP A 284 25.33 -7.06 12.56
N GLY A 285 25.32 -8.38 12.40
CA GLY A 285 24.34 -9.26 13.02
C GLY A 285 24.39 -9.28 14.55
N ALA A 286 25.57 -9.13 15.15
CA ALA A 286 25.75 -9.13 16.60
C ALA A 286 25.20 -7.84 17.22
N TYR A 287 25.56 -6.69 16.63
CA TYR A 287 24.98 -5.40 17.01
C TYR A 287 23.46 -5.42 16.88
N ARG A 288 22.96 -5.88 15.73
CA ARG A 288 21.52 -5.96 15.45
C ARG A 288 20.79 -6.79 16.52
N GLU A 289 21.23 -8.01 16.78
CA GLU A 289 20.53 -8.92 17.69
C GLU A 289 20.55 -8.39 19.13
N ALA A 290 21.66 -7.81 19.60
CA ALA A 290 21.75 -7.20 20.92
C ALA A 290 20.73 -6.05 21.10
N ARG A 291 20.53 -5.22 20.07
CA ARG A 291 19.55 -4.12 20.09
C ARG A 291 18.11 -4.63 19.94
N LEU A 292 17.85 -5.62 19.09
CA LEU A 292 16.52 -6.21 18.94
C LEU A 292 16.04 -6.90 20.22
N GLN A 293 16.92 -7.53 20.99
CA GLN A 293 16.59 -8.03 22.34
C GLN A 293 16.13 -6.92 23.30
N HIS A 294 16.63 -5.70 23.14
CA HIS A 294 16.08 -4.57 23.89
C HIS A 294 14.65 -4.24 23.44
N TYR A 295 14.41 -4.10 22.14
CA TYR A 295 13.10 -3.71 21.61
C TYR A 295 12.01 -4.78 21.80
N ARG A 296 12.36 -6.07 21.72
CA ARG A 296 11.41 -7.17 21.94
C ARG A 296 10.75 -7.13 23.33
N ARG A 297 11.42 -6.57 24.35
CA ARG A 297 10.83 -6.38 25.70
C ARG A 297 9.57 -5.51 25.72
N PHE A 298 9.32 -4.71 24.68
CA PHE A 298 8.13 -3.87 24.58
C PHE A 298 6.93 -4.58 23.93
N ILE A 299 7.17 -5.69 23.22
CA ILE A 299 6.18 -6.31 22.33
C ILE A 299 6.02 -7.83 22.51
N GLU A 300 6.93 -8.46 23.23
CA GLU A 300 6.82 -9.84 23.69
C GLU A 300 6.26 -9.85 25.13
N PRO A 301 5.33 -10.77 25.44
CA PRO A 301 4.74 -10.90 26.77
C PRO A 301 5.72 -11.40 27.84
#